data_AF-M3GW51-F1
#
_entry.id   AF-M3GW51-F1
#
_cell.length_a   1.000
_cell.length_b   1.000
_cell.length_c   1.000
_cell.angle_alpha   90.00
_cell.angle_beta   90.00
_cell.angle_gamma   90.00
#
_symmetry.space_group_name_H-M   'P 1'
#
loop_
_entity.id
_entity.type
_entity.pdbx_description
1 polymer ?
#
loop_
_entity_poly.entity_id
_entity_poly.type
_entity_poly.pdbx_seq_one_letter_code
_entity_poly.pdbx_strand_id
1 'polypeptide(L)'
;MAESIKKLSYFEGKIVPESEAKISIQTHALQYGTTVFGGLRGYYDKDTDNIYLFRILDHYQRLINSTRIMQLKLDKIKEELRDITIDLIRQCGYKENIYLRPFVYTSALQLSPRFHDVPTQLAIYILQLNDYLDTKRGLKTMVSSWRRFDDAVIPTLSKVSGGYVNSALAKSEAVQNGFDEAIF
;
A
#
# COMPACT_ATOMS: atom_id res chain seq x y z
N MET A 1 16.86 22.20 19.05
CA MET A 1 16.92 20.72 19.08
C MET A 1 16.13 20.23 17.88
N ALA A 2 16.71 19.42 17.00
CA ALA A 2 15.95 18.87 15.88
C ALA A 2 14.83 18.01 16.46
N GLU A 3 13.56 18.32 16.15
CA GLU A 3 12.45 17.47 16.57
C GLU A 3 12.67 16.07 15.99
N SER A 4 12.62 15.05 16.86
CA SER A 4 12.73 13.67 16.42
C SER A 4 11.52 13.32 15.55
N ILE A 5 11.77 12.77 14.36
CA ILE A 5 10.72 12.25 13.48
C ILE A 5 9.81 11.30 14.27
N LYS A 6 8.51 11.56 14.25
CA LYS A 6 7.52 10.73 14.93
C LYS A 6 7.05 9.62 13.99
N LYS A 7 7.14 8.37 14.44
CA LYS A 7 6.59 7.22 13.70
C LYS A 7 5.11 7.06 14.02
N LEU A 8 4.27 7.62 13.14
CA LEU A 8 2.82 7.60 13.28
C LEU A 8 2.17 6.82 12.13
N SER A 9 0.94 6.37 12.36
CA SER A 9 0.08 5.74 11.35
C SER A 9 -1.36 6.19 11.54
N TYR A 10 -2.14 6.23 10.46
CA TYR A 10 -3.59 6.35 10.55
C TYR A 10 -4.19 4.96 10.71
N PHE A 11 -4.85 4.69 11.82
CA PHE A 11 -5.41 3.38 12.16
C PHE A 11 -6.67 3.57 13.03
N GLU A 12 -7.71 2.78 12.76
CA GLU A 12 -9.00 2.86 13.48
C GLU A 12 -9.59 4.29 13.57
N GLY A 13 -9.47 5.05 12.49
CA GLY A 13 -10.09 6.37 12.37
C GLY A 13 -9.26 7.54 12.94
N LYS A 14 -8.08 7.28 13.51
CA LYS A 14 -7.23 8.27 14.16
C LYS A 14 -5.74 8.10 13.84
N ILE A 15 -4.95 9.13 14.10
CA ILE A 15 -3.48 9.03 14.03
C ILE A 15 -2.96 8.48 15.37
N VAL A 16 -2.16 7.43 15.31
CA VAL A 16 -1.61 6.71 16.46
C VAL A 16 -0.11 6.49 16.31
N PRO A 17 0.65 6.27 17.40
CA PRO A 17 1.99 5.72 17.31
C PRO A 17 2.00 4.42 16.50
N GLU A 18 2.99 4.22 15.62
CA GLU A 18 3.08 3.04 14.76
C GLU A 18 3.02 1.72 15.56
N SER A 19 3.59 1.69 16.76
CA SER A 19 3.56 0.54 17.66
C SER A 19 2.15 0.12 18.15
N GLU A 20 1.17 1.01 18.00
CA GLU A 20 -0.23 0.76 18.37
C GLU A 20 -1.09 0.33 17.18
N ALA A 21 -0.61 0.50 15.94
CA ALA A 21 -1.32 0.09 14.73
C ALA A 21 -1.21 -1.43 14.52
N LYS A 22 -1.94 -2.21 15.33
CA LYS A 22 -1.89 -3.67 15.36
C LYS A 22 -3.23 -4.29 14.96
N ILE A 23 -3.18 -5.34 14.16
CA ILE A 23 -4.33 -6.19 13.85
C ILE A 23 -4.21 -7.55 14.55
N SER A 24 -5.33 -8.23 14.76
CA SER A 24 -5.35 -9.61 15.23
C SER A 24 -4.83 -10.56 14.16
N ILE A 25 -4.17 -11.65 14.56
CA ILE A 25 -3.84 -12.73 13.63
C ILE A 25 -5.09 -13.38 13.02
N GLN A 26 -6.27 -13.22 13.65
CA GLN A 26 -7.55 -13.72 13.12
C GLN A 26 -8.18 -12.80 12.08
N THR A 27 -7.55 -11.66 11.76
CA THR A 27 -8.10 -10.71 10.79
C THR A 27 -8.28 -11.36 9.41
N HIS A 28 -9.51 -11.31 8.89
CA HIS A 28 -9.94 -11.91 7.64
C HIS A 28 -8.99 -11.60 6.47
N ALA A 29 -8.57 -10.35 6.34
CA ALA A 29 -7.64 -9.93 5.29
C ALA A 29 -6.27 -10.61 5.35
N LEU A 30 -5.79 -10.99 6.54
CA LEU A 30 -4.55 -11.75 6.71
C LEU A 30 -4.72 -13.19 6.23
N GLN A 31 -5.92 -13.76 6.43
CA GLN A 31 -6.22 -15.16 6.09
C GLN A 31 -6.55 -15.36 4.61
N TYR A 32 -7.17 -14.36 3.98
CA TYR A 32 -7.75 -14.51 2.63
C TYR A 32 -7.22 -13.50 1.60
N GLY A 33 -6.26 -12.64 1.95
CA GLY A 33 -5.68 -11.66 1.03
C GLY A 33 -6.65 -10.54 0.61
N THR A 34 -7.75 -10.34 1.33
CA THR A 34 -8.83 -9.39 1.02
C THR A 34 -8.51 -7.95 1.46
N THR A 35 -7.41 -7.44 0.93
CA THR A 35 -6.96 -6.05 1.11
C THR A 35 -6.75 -5.42 -0.26
N VAL A 36 -7.18 -4.17 -0.45
CA VAL A 36 -6.74 -3.33 -1.58
C VAL A 36 -5.85 -2.22 -1.07
N PHE A 37 -4.89 -1.79 -1.87
CA PHE A 37 -3.91 -0.81 -1.39
C PHE A 37 -3.48 0.21 -2.45
N GLY A 38 -3.02 1.35 -1.96
CA GLY A 38 -2.28 2.34 -2.69
C GLY A 38 -0.79 2.27 -2.38
N GLY A 39 -0.02 2.94 -3.23
CA GLY A 39 1.40 3.17 -3.01
C GLY A 39 1.72 4.54 -3.57
N LEU A 40 2.10 5.48 -2.71
CA LEU A 40 2.31 6.88 -3.07
C LEU A 40 3.73 7.29 -2.70
N ARG A 41 4.33 8.16 -3.51
CA ARG A 41 5.65 8.74 -3.24
C ARG A 41 5.49 10.18 -2.79
N GLY A 42 6.22 10.53 -1.74
CA GLY A 42 6.48 11.90 -1.33
C GLY A 42 7.95 12.22 -1.54
N TYR A 43 8.23 13.30 -2.27
CA TYR A 43 9.60 13.74 -2.56
C TYR A 43 9.92 14.97 -1.71
N TYR A 44 10.97 14.87 -0.91
CA TYR A 44 11.41 16.00 -0.10
C TYR A 44 12.30 16.92 -0.91
N ASP A 45 11.95 18.20 -0.89
CA ASP A 45 12.73 19.28 -1.46
C ASP A 45 13.36 20.10 -0.31
N LYS A 46 14.69 20.13 -0.31
CA LYS A 46 15.48 20.82 0.71
C LYS A 46 15.37 22.34 0.58
N ASP A 47 15.16 22.86 -0.63
CA ASP A 47 15.17 24.30 -0.88
C ASP A 47 13.88 24.95 -0.38
N THR A 48 12.75 24.23 -0.51
CA THR A 48 11.43 24.69 -0.05
C THR A 48 11.03 24.14 1.33
N ASP A 49 11.83 23.22 1.91
CA ASP A 49 11.52 22.46 3.12
C ASP A 49 10.12 21.80 3.08
N ASN A 50 9.73 21.28 1.91
CA ASN A 50 8.43 20.67 1.67
C ASN A 50 8.53 19.23 1.15
N ILE A 51 7.48 18.44 1.40
CA ILE A 51 7.27 17.14 0.75
C ILE A 51 6.20 17.28 -0.33
N TYR A 52 6.59 17.01 -1.58
CA TYR A 52 5.68 17.00 -2.72
C TYR A 52 5.12 15.59 -2.95
N LEU A 53 3.79 15.46 -2.79
CA LEU A 53 3.08 14.21 -2.99
C LEU A 53 2.69 14.04 -4.46
N PHE A 54 3.24 13.03 -5.12
CA PHE A 54 3.01 12.84 -6.55
C PHE A 54 1.63 12.23 -6.83
N ARG A 55 0.80 12.95 -7.59
CA ARG A 55 -0.51 12.50 -8.09
C ARG A 55 -1.45 11.92 -7.02
N ILE A 56 -1.45 12.49 -5.81
CA ILE A 56 -2.18 11.96 -4.65
C ILE A 56 -3.66 11.64 -4.91
N LEU A 57 -4.36 12.51 -5.64
CA LEU A 57 -5.79 12.31 -5.96
C LEU A 57 -6.01 11.14 -6.91
N ASP A 58 -5.11 10.90 -7.87
CA ASP A 58 -5.20 9.77 -8.80
C ASP A 58 -4.96 8.45 -8.08
N HIS A 59 -4.00 8.44 -7.15
CA HIS A 59 -3.73 7.26 -6.31
C HIS A 59 -4.93 6.92 -5.43
N TYR A 60 -5.59 7.91 -4.83
CA TYR A 60 -6.80 7.68 -4.03
C TYR A 60 -8.03 7.33 -4.86
N GLN A 61 -8.18 7.91 -6.04
CA GLN A 61 -9.22 7.49 -6.99
C GLN A 61 -9.06 6.01 -7.37
N ARG A 62 -7.83 5.56 -7.63
CA ARG A 62 -7.55 4.14 -7.91
C ARG A 62 -7.81 3.23 -6.71
N LEU A 63 -7.50 3.67 -5.49
CA LEU A 63 -7.82 2.93 -4.28
C LEU A 63 -9.34 2.74 -4.14
N ILE A 64 -10.12 3.80 -4.29
CA ILE A 64 -11.59 3.77 -4.26
C ILE A 64 -12.14 2.87 -5.38
N ASN A 65 -11.56 2.90 -6.58
CA ASN A 65 -11.98 1.99 -7.65
C ASN A 65 -11.69 0.53 -7.29
N SER A 66 -10.54 0.26 -6.66
CA SER A 66 -10.19 -1.09 -6.19
C SER A 66 -11.14 -1.58 -5.10
N THR A 67 -11.56 -0.71 -4.17
CA THR A 67 -12.55 -1.09 -3.15
C THR A 67 -13.89 -1.45 -3.78
N ARG A 68 -14.35 -0.68 -4.78
CA ARG A 68 -15.59 -0.96 -5.53
C ARG A 68 -15.54 -2.31 -6.26
N ILE A 69 -14.44 -2.58 -6.98
CA ILE A 69 -14.24 -3.86 -7.69
C ILE A 69 -14.28 -5.04 -6.71
N MET A 70 -13.65 -4.89 -5.55
CA MET A 70 -13.58 -5.92 -4.51
C MET A 70 -14.74 -5.89 -3.51
N GLN A 71 -15.78 -5.08 -3.75
CA GLN A 71 -16.95 -4.93 -2.86
C GLN A 71 -16.59 -4.54 -1.41
N LEU A 72 -15.47 -3.86 -1.20
CA LEU A 72 -15.07 -3.34 0.11
C LEU A 72 -15.74 -1.98 0.36
N LYS A 73 -16.35 -1.82 1.55
CA LYS A 73 -16.92 -0.54 1.96
C LYS A 73 -15.79 0.45 2.31
N LEU A 74 -15.89 1.67 1.80
CA LEU A 74 -15.03 2.78 2.15
C LEU A 74 -15.83 4.07 2.00
N ASP A 75 -16.34 4.59 3.10
CA ASP A 75 -17.18 5.77 3.12
C ASP A 75 -16.31 7.04 3.20
N LYS A 76 -15.45 7.22 2.18
CA LYS A 76 -14.56 8.38 2.04
C LYS A 76 -14.36 8.75 0.58
N ILE A 77 -14.33 10.05 0.28
CA ILE A 77 -13.90 10.57 -1.01
C ILE A 77 -12.37 10.77 -1.06
N LYS A 78 -11.82 10.88 -2.27
CA LYS A 78 -10.36 11.01 -2.48
C LYS A 78 -9.76 12.26 -1.81
N GLU A 79 -10.56 13.32 -1.70
CA GLU A 79 -10.20 14.57 -1.02
C GLU A 79 -10.00 14.35 0.48
N GLU A 80 -10.93 13.65 1.15
CA GLU A 80 -10.79 13.32 2.58
C GLU A 80 -9.56 12.42 2.83
N LEU A 81 -9.32 11.45 1.95
CA LEU A 81 -8.17 10.56 2.05
C LEU A 81 -6.85 11.34 1.90
N ARG A 82 -6.79 12.28 0.95
CA ARG A 82 -5.65 13.19 0.80
C ARG A 82 -5.43 13.98 2.09
N ASP A 83 -6.49 14.55 2.67
CA ASP A 83 -6.36 15.44 3.82
C ASP A 83 -5.90 14.68 5.07
N ILE A 84 -6.42 13.46 5.31
CA ILE A 84 -5.91 12.53 6.34
C ILE A 84 -4.42 12.25 6.14
N THR A 85 -4.01 12.05 4.89
CA THR A 85 -2.63 11.71 4.54
C THR A 85 -1.68 12.88 4.79
N ILE A 86 -2.09 14.09 4.41
CA ILE A 86 -1.31 15.31 4.62
C ILE A 86 -1.17 15.58 6.11
N ASP A 87 -2.24 15.43 6.89
CA ASP A 87 -2.20 15.59 8.35
C ASP A 87 -1.23 14.58 9.00
N LEU A 88 -1.32 13.31 8.61
CA LEU A 88 -0.39 12.28 9.07
C LEU A 88 1.09 12.65 8.80
N ILE A 89 1.40 13.07 7.56
CA ILE A 89 2.78 13.46 7.19
C ILE A 89 3.26 14.66 8.02
N ARG A 90 2.43 15.69 8.16
CA ARG A 90 2.77 16.90 8.91
C ARG A 90 3.07 16.59 10.37
N GLN A 91 2.29 15.71 10.99
CA GLN A 91 2.52 15.31 12.38
C GLN A 91 3.79 14.47 12.56
N CYS A 92 4.21 13.71 11.54
CA CYS A 92 5.45 12.92 11.58
C CYS A 92 6.72 13.79 11.52
N GLY A 93 6.69 14.89 10.74
CA GLY A 93 7.84 15.80 10.61
C GLY A 93 8.99 15.26 9.75
N TYR A 94 8.71 14.43 8.73
CA TYR A 94 9.74 13.90 7.83
C TYR A 94 10.45 15.02 7.04
N LYS A 95 11.78 14.87 6.86
CA LYS A 95 12.64 15.75 6.03
C LYS A 95 13.43 14.94 5.00
N GLU A 96 12.76 13.99 4.35
CA GLU A 96 13.34 13.09 3.36
C GLU A 96 12.25 12.45 2.48
N ASN A 97 12.68 11.69 1.47
CA ASN A 97 11.76 10.97 0.60
C ASN A 97 11.00 9.89 1.37
N ILE A 98 9.68 9.89 1.18
CA ILE A 98 8.79 8.95 1.85
C ILE A 98 7.95 8.16 0.85
N TYR A 99 7.47 7.02 1.32
CA TYR A 99 6.49 6.20 0.65
C TYR A 99 5.30 5.96 1.57
N LEU A 100 4.10 6.23 1.08
CA LEU A 100 2.87 6.03 1.82
C LEU A 100 2.13 4.81 1.32
N ARG A 101 1.63 4.03 2.27
CA ARG A 101 0.86 2.82 2.02
C ARG A 101 -0.53 2.94 2.66
N PRO A 102 -1.51 3.58 1.97
CA PRO A 102 -2.90 3.42 2.34
C PRO A 102 -3.40 2.04 1.92
N PHE A 103 -4.18 1.39 2.77
CA PHE A 103 -4.84 0.13 2.43
C PHE A 103 -6.19 0.01 3.11
N VAL A 104 -7.13 -0.63 2.41
CA VAL A 104 -8.46 -0.95 2.91
C VAL A 104 -8.60 -2.46 2.96
N TYR A 105 -8.97 -2.99 4.11
CA TYR A 105 -8.96 -4.43 4.36
C TYR A 105 -10.22 -4.88 5.07
N THR A 106 -10.63 -6.13 4.82
CA THR A 106 -11.68 -6.80 5.61
C THR A 106 -11.17 -7.03 7.03
N SER A 107 -11.72 -6.29 8.00
CA SER A 107 -11.23 -6.27 9.39
C SER A 107 -11.89 -7.33 10.28
N ALA A 108 -12.86 -8.07 9.76
CA ALA A 108 -13.59 -9.10 10.49
C ALA A 108 -12.66 -10.13 11.14
N LEU A 109 -13.03 -10.63 12.33
CA LEU A 109 -12.29 -11.67 13.05
C LEU A 109 -12.98 -13.03 12.90
N GLN A 110 -13.42 -13.34 11.69
CA GLN A 110 -14.18 -14.56 11.39
C GLN A 110 -13.64 -15.24 10.13
N LEU A 111 -13.75 -16.56 10.10
CA LEU A 111 -13.28 -17.40 9.00
C LEU A 111 -14.44 -17.68 8.04
N SER A 112 -14.58 -16.85 7.01
CA SER A 112 -15.51 -17.09 5.90
C SER A 112 -15.11 -16.20 4.73
N PRO A 113 -14.63 -16.73 3.60
CA PRO A 113 -14.06 -15.94 2.49
C PRO A 113 -15.16 -15.25 1.68
N ARG A 114 -15.71 -14.16 2.23
CA ARG A 114 -16.78 -13.37 1.61
C ARG A 114 -16.52 -11.87 1.72
N PHE A 115 -17.14 -11.10 0.82
CA PHE A 115 -17.06 -9.64 0.82
C PHE A 115 -18.34 -8.94 1.30
N HIS A 116 -19.48 -9.66 1.35
CA HIS A 116 -20.72 -9.14 1.91
C HIS A 116 -20.79 -9.36 3.43
N ASP A 117 -21.48 -8.46 4.12
CA ASP A 117 -21.74 -8.52 5.56
C ASP A 117 -20.48 -8.76 6.41
N VAL A 118 -19.39 -8.11 6.01
CA VAL A 118 -18.12 -8.07 6.74
C VAL A 118 -17.62 -6.63 6.86
N PRO A 119 -17.13 -6.21 8.04
CA PRO A 119 -16.56 -4.88 8.22
C PRO A 119 -15.25 -4.71 7.46
N THR A 120 -14.99 -3.47 7.06
CA THR A 120 -13.76 -3.03 6.44
C THR A 120 -13.16 -1.86 7.22
N GLN A 121 -11.85 -1.71 7.17
CA GLN A 121 -11.15 -0.58 7.78
C GLN A 121 -10.09 -0.02 6.82
N LEU A 122 -9.82 1.27 6.96
CA LEU A 122 -8.73 1.99 6.32
C LEU A 122 -7.56 2.11 7.30
N ALA A 123 -6.36 1.87 6.80
CA ALA A 123 -5.13 2.19 7.51
C ALA A 123 -4.10 2.82 6.55
N ILE A 124 -3.22 3.66 7.08
CA ILE A 124 -2.16 4.34 6.32
C ILE A 124 -0.89 4.36 7.16
N TYR A 125 0.20 3.79 6.64
CA TYR A 125 1.54 3.93 7.24
C TYR A 125 2.52 4.56 6.25
N ILE A 126 3.63 5.06 6.79
CA ILE A 126 4.68 5.76 6.04
C ILE A 126 6.00 5.04 6.24
N LEU A 127 6.76 4.89 5.16
CA LEU A 127 8.15 4.42 5.18
C LEU A 127 9.06 5.51 4.63
N GLN A 128 10.27 5.62 5.16
CA GLN A 128 11.36 6.30 4.47
C GLN A 128 11.79 5.41 3.31
N LEU A 129 11.75 5.93 2.07
CA LEU A 129 12.06 5.12 0.90
C LEU A 129 12.68 5.97 -0.21
N ASN A 130 13.92 5.65 -0.52
CA ASN A 130 14.63 6.14 -1.71
C ASN A 130 14.34 5.22 -2.91
N ASP A 131 15.28 5.10 -3.83
CA ASP A 131 15.13 4.24 -5.00
C ASP A 131 14.86 2.78 -4.58
N TYR A 132 13.87 2.17 -5.22
CA TYR A 132 13.46 0.79 -4.93
C TYR A 132 14.37 -0.24 -5.60
N LEU A 133 14.90 0.11 -6.76
CA LEU A 133 15.87 -0.66 -7.55
C LEU A 133 17.02 0.27 -7.89
N ASP A 134 18.19 -0.31 -8.20
CA ASP A 134 19.32 0.48 -8.67
C ASP A 134 18.98 1.16 -9.99
N THR A 135 18.93 2.49 -9.98
CA THR A 135 18.62 3.33 -11.14
C THR A 135 19.88 3.77 -11.90
N LYS A 136 21.07 3.50 -11.35
CA LYS A 136 22.37 3.92 -11.93
C LYS A 136 22.90 2.91 -12.93
N ARG A 137 22.60 1.63 -12.74
CA ARG A 137 22.90 0.56 -13.69
C ARG A 137 21.63 -0.01 -14.29
N GLY A 138 21.73 -0.58 -15.49
CA GLY A 138 20.66 -1.40 -16.05
C GLY A 138 20.38 -2.63 -15.18
N LEU A 139 19.12 -3.05 -15.15
CA LEU A 139 18.68 -4.25 -14.44
C LEU A 139 18.79 -5.48 -15.35
N LYS A 140 19.20 -6.62 -14.79
CA LYS A 140 19.09 -7.92 -15.43
C LYS A 140 17.73 -8.51 -15.10
N THR A 141 16.91 -8.77 -16.10
CA THR A 141 15.55 -9.30 -15.91
C THR A 141 15.41 -10.71 -16.46
N MET A 142 14.50 -11.47 -15.87
CA MET A 142 14.15 -12.83 -16.29
C MET A 142 12.69 -12.88 -16.74
N VAL A 143 12.41 -13.54 -17.85
CA VAL A 143 11.03 -13.93 -18.19
C VAL A 143 10.65 -15.10 -17.27
N SER A 144 9.68 -14.86 -16.40
CA SER A 144 9.25 -15.80 -15.35
C SER A 144 8.49 -16.99 -15.94
N SER A 145 8.65 -18.18 -15.35
CA SER A 145 7.83 -19.34 -15.70
C SER A 145 6.41 -19.25 -15.13
N TRP A 146 6.22 -18.46 -14.07
CA TRP A 146 4.91 -18.10 -13.55
C TRP A 146 4.21 -17.15 -14.51
N ARG A 147 3.04 -17.55 -14.99
CA ARG A 147 2.19 -16.72 -15.84
C ARG A 147 1.40 -15.72 -15.00
N ARG A 148 1.14 -14.54 -15.57
CA ARG A 148 0.19 -13.59 -14.98
C ARG A 148 -1.20 -14.20 -14.96
N PHE A 149 -1.92 -14.04 -13.85
CA PHE A 149 -3.32 -14.48 -13.77
C PHE A 149 -4.22 -13.63 -14.67
N ASP A 150 -5.28 -14.26 -15.18
CA ASP A 150 -6.30 -13.61 -16.00
C ASP A 150 -7.23 -12.72 -15.14
N ASP A 151 -7.77 -11.65 -15.73
CA ASP A 151 -8.69 -10.71 -15.07
C ASP A 151 -9.96 -11.39 -14.53
N ALA A 152 -10.41 -12.47 -15.17
CA ALA A 152 -11.56 -13.26 -14.74
C ALA A 152 -11.30 -14.10 -13.47
N VAL A 153 -10.04 -14.30 -13.08
CA VAL A 153 -9.65 -15.06 -11.87
C VAL A 153 -9.57 -14.14 -10.66
N ILE A 154 -8.77 -13.08 -10.77
CA ILE A 154 -8.69 -11.98 -9.81
C ILE A 154 -8.66 -10.70 -10.65
N PRO A 155 -9.55 -9.72 -10.41
CA PRO A 155 -9.59 -8.50 -11.20
C PRO A 155 -8.25 -7.76 -11.17
N THR A 156 -7.56 -7.73 -12.32
CA THR A 156 -6.22 -7.12 -12.49
C THR A 156 -6.26 -5.60 -12.41
N LEU A 157 -7.43 -5.00 -12.65
CA LEU A 157 -7.67 -3.57 -12.45
C LEU A 157 -7.73 -3.17 -10.97
N SER A 158 -7.93 -4.14 -10.06
CA SER A 158 -7.85 -3.92 -8.62
C SER A 158 -6.43 -4.13 -8.11
N LYS A 159 -5.92 -3.18 -7.33
CA LYS A 159 -4.63 -3.36 -6.64
C LYS A 159 -4.82 -4.13 -5.34
N VAL A 160 -5.28 -5.38 -5.47
CA VAL A 160 -5.58 -6.31 -4.38
C VAL A 160 -4.35 -7.08 -3.91
N SER A 161 -4.21 -7.29 -2.61
CA SER A 161 -3.09 -7.96 -1.95
C SER A 161 -2.99 -9.44 -2.33
N GLY A 162 -4.11 -10.17 -2.36
CA GLY A 162 -4.13 -11.59 -2.75
C GLY A 162 -3.49 -11.89 -4.12
N GLY A 163 -3.58 -10.95 -5.08
CA GLY A 163 -2.93 -11.07 -6.38
C GLY A 163 -1.39 -10.99 -6.33
N TYR A 164 -0.80 -10.49 -5.25
CA TYR A 164 0.65 -10.36 -5.11
C TYR A 164 1.34 -11.68 -4.78
N VAL A 165 0.60 -12.76 -4.47
CA VAL A 165 1.18 -14.11 -4.40
C VAL A 165 1.84 -14.47 -5.74
N ASN A 166 1.17 -14.18 -6.87
CA ASN A 166 1.72 -14.39 -8.21
C ASN A 166 2.98 -13.53 -8.46
N SER A 167 2.95 -12.25 -8.07
CA SER A 167 4.12 -11.36 -8.14
C SER A 167 5.28 -11.83 -7.26
N ALA A 168 5.01 -12.35 -6.06
CA ALA A 168 6.04 -12.86 -5.15
C ALA A 168 6.70 -14.13 -5.70
N LEU A 169 5.93 -15.04 -6.30
CA LEU A 169 6.45 -16.25 -6.93
C LEU A 169 7.38 -15.93 -8.10
N ALA A 170 6.96 -15.05 -9.02
CA ALA A 170 7.78 -14.62 -10.15
C ALA A 170 9.06 -13.89 -9.69
N LYS A 171 8.94 -12.93 -8.76
CA LYS A 171 10.08 -12.22 -8.19
C LYS A 171 11.08 -13.19 -7.54
N SER A 172 10.57 -14.14 -6.76
CA SER A 172 11.40 -15.12 -6.07
C SER A 172 12.17 -15.99 -7.05
N GLU A 173 11.50 -16.48 -8.11
CA GLU A 173 12.14 -17.24 -9.17
C GLU A 173 13.28 -16.45 -9.82
N ALA A 174 13.05 -15.19 -10.21
CA ALA A 174 14.06 -14.36 -10.85
C ALA A 174 15.28 -14.13 -9.95
N VAL A 175 15.05 -13.75 -8.69
CA VAL A 175 16.13 -13.49 -7.72
C VAL A 175 16.91 -14.75 -7.39
N GLN A 176 16.24 -15.89 -7.23
CA GLN A 176 16.89 -17.18 -6.98
C GLN A 176 17.75 -17.64 -8.17
N ASN A 177 17.44 -17.20 -9.39
CA ASN A 177 18.22 -17.44 -10.60
C ASN A 177 19.26 -16.34 -10.91
N GLY A 178 19.51 -15.42 -9.97
CA GLY A 178 20.56 -14.41 -10.10
C GLY A 178 20.18 -13.18 -10.94
N PHE A 179 18.88 -12.95 -11.17
CA PHE A 179 18.37 -11.75 -11.83
C PHE A 179 17.87 -10.72 -10.82
N ASP A 180 17.75 -9.46 -11.25
CA ASP A 180 17.27 -8.36 -10.42
C ASP A 180 15.74 -8.37 -10.30
N GLU A 181 15.00 -8.74 -11.36
CA GLU A 181 13.53 -8.67 -11.42
C GLU A 181 12.93 -9.63 -12.45
N ALA A 182 11.67 -10.00 -12.25
CA ALA A 182 10.87 -10.81 -13.16
C ALA A 182 10.05 -9.97 -14.14
N ILE A 183 9.86 -10.52 -15.34
CA ILE A 183 8.90 -10.08 -16.34
C ILE A 183 7.90 -11.22 -16.54
N PHE A 184 6.60 -10.89 -16.56
CA PHE A 184 5.51 -11.82 -16.88
C PHE A 184 5.25 -11.88 -18.38
#